data_AF-A0A2U1S3V8-F1
#
_entry.id   AF-A0A2U1S3V8-F1
#
_cell.length_a   1.000
_cell.length_b   1.000
_cell.length_c   1.000
_cell.angle_alpha   90.00
_cell.angle_beta   90.00
_cell.angle_gamma   90.00
#
_symmetry.space_group_name_H-M   'P 1'
#
loop_
_entity.id
_entity.type
_entity.pdbx_description
1 polymer ?
#
loop_
_entity_poly.entity_id
_entity_poly.type
_entity_poly.pdbx_seq_one_letter_code
_entity_poly.pdbx_strand_id
1 'polypeptide(L)'
;RQPGRKIRLVASDQHRRITWPSREKIAWTRQPFLEMLARLIRSLAPDTGLDIRTDCQAPAGAGTGGSSALAIATAAALSTVAGRSLDRKTLIEHAKAVETQAIRVPTGYQDYYAAAYGGASSIEFGLTGICRTSVARPAFLRELQRHLLLLYLGKPRFSGANNWDLFKRHIDGDRKTIAFFDALQDNAVAMRDAFQAEDLHSIATLLNHDWEIRRRALPAMSSLTIDQLIHSLKRAGALGARVCGAGGGGCLALIIKPAARTTLIAMAEAAGATSLPSVINMRGLEVRRNKD
;
A
#
# COMPACT_ATOMS: atom_id res chain seq x y z
N ARG A 1 -0.50 -3.26 -39.65
CA ARG A 1 -1.32 -3.00 -38.43
C ARG A 1 -2.74 -3.44 -38.76
N GLN A 2 -3.29 -4.46 -38.10
CA GLN A 2 -4.69 -4.89 -38.34
C GLN A 2 -5.59 -4.43 -37.19
N PRO A 3 -6.64 -3.64 -37.45
CA PRO A 3 -7.70 -3.34 -36.50
C PRO A 3 -8.43 -4.64 -36.08
N GLY A 4 -8.83 -4.75 -34.80
CA GLY A 4 -9.76 -5.80 -34.35
C GLY A 4 -9.19 -6.95 -33.52
N ARG A 5 -8.03 -6.80 -32.85
CA ARG A 5 -7.53 -7.85 -31.95
C ARG A 5 -7.96 -7.61 -30.50
N LYS A 6 -8.49 -8.69 -29.90
CA LYS A 6 -9.07 -8.73 -28.55
C LYS A 6 -8.05 -8.32 -27.48
N ILE A 7 -8.54 -7.68 -26.41
CA ILE A 7 -7.79 -7.45 -25.17
C ILE A 7 -8.29 -8.46 -24.14
N ARG A 8 -7.42 -9.32 -23.62
CA ARG A 8 -7.76 -10.29 -22.57
C ARG A 8 -7.03 -9.90 -21.29
N LEU A 9 -7.77 -9.74 -20.20
CA LEU A 9 -7.23 -9.50 -18.86
C LEU A 9 -7.59 -10.68 -17.97
N VAL A 10 -6.58 -11.26 -17.32
CA VAL A 10 -6.71 -12.32 -16.33
C VAL A 10 -6.09 -11.84 -15.01
N ALA A 11 -6.91 -11.66 -13.99
CA ALA A 11 -6.44 -11.42 -12.62
C ALA A 11 -6.39 -12.77 -11.88
N SER A 12 -5.18 -13.34 -11.84
CA SER A 12 -4.93 -14.70 -11.33
C SER A 12 -5.25 -14.82 -9.84
N ASP A 13 -4.84 -13.83 -9.05
CA ASP A 13 -5.06 -13.70 -7.61
C ASP A 13 -6.55 -13.69 -7.21
N GLN A 14 -7.41 -13.25 -8.13
CA GLN A 14 -8.86 -13.12 -7.90
C GLN A 14 -9.69 -14.11 -8.70
N HIS A 15 -9.05 -14.99 -9.49
CA HIS A 15 -9.72 -15.91 -10.42
C HIS A 15 -10.72 -15.22 -11.36
N ARG A 16 -10.38 -14.02 -11.82
CA ARG A 16 -11.25 -13.23 -12.72
C ARG A 16 -10.64 -13.12 -14.10
N ARG A 17 -11.51 -13.16 -15.11
CA ARG A 17 -11.14 -12.95 -16.51
C ARG A 17 -12.15 -12.07 -17.20
N ILE A 18 -11.66 -11.18 -18.04
CA ILE A 18 -12.47 -10.36 -18.92
C ILE A 18 -11.82 -10.26 -20.30
N THR A 19 -12.64 -10.10 -21.33
CA THR A 19 -12.17 -9.93 -22.70
C THR A 19 -12.97 -8.84 -23.38
N TRP A 20 -12.27 -7.87 -23.97
CA TRP A 20 -12.86 -6.82 -24.78
C TRP A 20 -12.51 -7.02 -26.25
N PRO A 21 -13.40 -6.64 -27.19
CA PRO A 21 -13.13 -6.74 -28.63
C PRO A 21 -11.91 -5.94 -29.08
N SER A 22 -11.69 -4.78 -28.48
CA SER A 22 -10.56 -3.88 -28.75
C SER A 22 -10.35 -2.92 -27.58
N ARG A 23 -9.27 -2.13 -27.63
CA ARG A 23 -8.93 -1.12 -26.62
C ARG A 23 -10.01 -0.04 -26.48
N GLU A 24 -10.58 0.43 -27.59
CA GLU A 24 -11.58 1.50 -27.62
C GLU A 24 -12.92 1.03 -27.04
N LYS A 25 -13.19 -0.27 -27.10
CA LYS A 25 -14.40 -0.90 -26.56
C LYS A 25 -14.25 -1.34 -25.10
N ILE A 26 -13.16 -0.97 -24.42
CA ILE A 26 -13.00 -1.20 -22.99
C ILE A 26 -14.04 -0.39 -22.22
N ALA A 27 -14.87 -1.10 -21.47
CA ALA A 27 -15.87 -0.57 -20.55
C ALA A 27 -15.68 -1.20 -19.17
N TRP A 28 -15.87 -0.39 -18.12
CA TRP A 28 -15.69 -0.76 -16.71
C TRP A 28 -16.99 -0.73 -15.89
N THR A 29 -18.09 -0.21 -16.45
CA THR A 29 -19.38 -0.07 -15.76
C THR A 29 -19.99 -1.40 -15.30
N ARG A 30 -19.64 -2.51 -15.96
CA ARG A 30 -20.16 -3.85 -15.63
C ARG A 30 -19.31 -4.63 -14.61
N GLN A 31 -18.09 -4.18 -14.29
CA GLN A 31 -17.19 -4.87 -13.36
C GLN A 31 -16.32 -3.87 -12.57
N PRO A 32 -16.84 -3.30 -11.45
CA PRO A 32 -16.14 -2.26 -10.71
C PRO A 32 -14.77 -2.70 -10.17
N PHE A 33 -14.62 -3.98 -9.83
CA PHE A 33 -13.36 -4.53 -9.30
C PHE A 33 -12.16 -4.47 -10.26
N LEU A 34 -12.40 -4.37 -11.57
CA LEU A 34 -11.34 -4.26 -12.57
C LEU A 34 -11.29 -2.88 -13.20
N GLU A 35 -12.05 -1.90 -12.68
CA GLU A 35 -12.18 -0.57 -13.28
C GLU A 35 -10.82 0.14 -13.39
N MET A 36 -10.01 0.09 -12.33
CA MET A 36 -8.65 0.67 -12.33
C MET A 36 -7.78 0.06 -13.43
N LEU A 37 -7.73 -1.28 -13.51
CA LEU A 37 -6.94 -1.97 -14.55
C LEU A 37 -7.49 -1.68 -15.95
N ALA A 38 -8.81 -1.71 -16.14
CA ALA A 38 -9.44 -1.38 -17.41
C ALA A 38 -9.09 0.05 -17.88
N ARG A 39 -9.10 1.03 -16.98
CA ARG A 39 -8.71 2.41 -17.27
C ARG A 39 -7.22 2.54 -17.57
N LEU A 40 -6.33 1.83 -16.87
CA LEU A 40 -4.90 1.78 -17.19
C LEU A 40 -4.66 1.19 -18.58
N ILE A 41 -5.32 0.07 -18.91
CA ILE A 41 -5.22 -0.57 -20.22
C ILE A 41 -5.72 0.39 -21.30
N ARG A 42 -6.90 0.99 -21.12
CA ARG A 42 -7.44 1.94 -22.11
C ARG A 42 -6.54 3.15 -22.31
N SER A 43 -5.80 3.61 -21.30
CA SER A 43 -4.94 4.79 -21.40
C SER A 43 -3.52 4.51 -21.92
N LEU A 44 -2.92 3.36 -21.60
CA LEU A 44 -1.50 3.07 -21.86
C LEU A 44 -1.23 1.96 -22.86
N ALA A 45 -2.17 1.03 -23.09
CA ALA A 45 -1.95 -0.06 -24.04
C ALA A 45 -1.73 0.47 -25.47
N PRO A 46 -0.88 -0.16 -26.30
CA PRO A 46 -0.88 0.11 -27.74
C PRO A 46 -2.20 -0.28 -28.41
N ASP A 47 -2.42 0.23 -29.62
CA ASP A 47 -3.58 -0.09 -30.45
C ASP A 47 -3.41 -1.46 -31.15
N THR A 48 -3.21 -2.50 -30.34
CA THR A 48 -3.05 -3.90 -30.75
C THR A 48 -3.74 -4.84 -29.77
N GLY A 49 -3.95 -6.09 -30.15
CA GLY A 49 -4.43 -7.12 -29.21
C GLY A 49 -3.38 -7.44 -28.17
N LEU A 50 -3.82 -7.73 -26.95
CA LEU A 50 -2.94 -7.98 -25.80
C LEU A 50 -3.55 -9.02 -24.87
N ASP A 51 -2.68 -9.88 -24.36
CA ASP A 51 -2.96 -10.74 -23.22
C ASP A 51 -2.24 -10.20 -22.00
N ILE A 52 -3.03 -9.87 -20.98
CA ILE A 52 -2.55 -9.23 -19.76
C ILE A 52 -2.90 -10.15 -18.62
N ARG A 53 -1.89 -10.56 -17.86
CA ARG A 53 -2.05 -11.33 -16.63
C ARG A 53 -1.54 -10.50 -15.46
N THR A 54 -2.36 -10.34 -14.44
CA THR A 54 -1.99 -9.72 -13.17
C THR A 54 -2.02 -10.75 -12.06
N ASP A 55 -1.12 -10.59 -11.10
CA ASP A 55 -1.06 -11.41 -9.89
C ASP A 55 -0.60 -10.54 -8.71
N CYS A 56 -1.15 -10.78 -7.53
CA CYS A 56 -0.87 -10.03 -6.32
C CYS A 56 -0.82 -10.98 -5.13
N GLN A 57 0.34 -11.02 -4.46
CA GLN A 57 0.55 -11.90 -3.30
C GLN A 57 -0.16 -11.40 -2.04
N ALA A 58 -0.47 -10.10 -1.95
CA ALA A 58 -1.19 -9.53 -0.82
C ALA A 58 -2.70 -9.79 -0.96
N PRO A 59 -3.39 -10.24 0.10
CA PRO A 59 -4.84 -10.38 0.09
C PRO A 59 -5.56 -9.07 -0.26
N ALA A 60 -6.67 -9.17 -0.97
CA ALA A 60 -7.52 -8.00 -1.24
C ALA A 60 -8.01 -7.36 0.06
N GLY A 61 -7.78 -6.05 0.22
CA GLY A 61 -8.13 -5.32 1.45
C GLY A 61 -7.13 -5.49 2.59
N ALA A 62 -5.93 -6.03 2.35
CA ALA A 62 -4.88 -6.20 3.35
C ALA A 62 -4.33 -4.89 3.94
N GLY A 63 -4.63 -3.73 3.34
CA GLY A 63 -4.13 -2.43 3.82
C GLY A 63 -2.64 -2.18 3.54
N THR A 64 -2.02 -2.95 2.64
CA THR A 64 -0.58 -2.91 2.33
C THR A 64 -0.24 -2.22 1.01
N GLY A 65 -1.16 -1.44 0.43
CA GLY A 65 -0.95 -0.74 -0.84
C GLY A 65 -0.95 -1.65 -2.09
N GLY A 66 -1.54 -2.84 -2.00
CA GLY A 66 -1.56 -3.82 -3.10
C GLY A 66 -2.21 -3.31 -4.39
N SER A 67 -3.28 -2.52 -4.30
CA SER A 67 -3.93 -1.92 -5.49
C SER A 67 -2.99 -0.95 -6.21
N SER A 68 -2.37 -0.03 -5.46
CA SER A 68 -1.43 0.96 -5.98
C SER A 68 -0.16 0.31 -6.54
N ALA A 69 0.36 -0.74 -5.90
CA ALA A 69 1.48 -1.52 -6.42
C ALA A 69 1.13 -2.21 -7.75
N LEU A 70 -0.06 -2.81 -7.84
CA LEU A 70 -0.54 -3.42 -9.07
C LEU A 70 -0.76 -2.37 -10.18
N ALA A 71 -1.24 -1.17 -9.82
CA ALA A 71 -1.41 -0.06 -10.75
C ALA A 71 -0.07 0.40 -11.34
N ILE A 72 0.96 0.58 -10.51
CA ILE A 72 2.32 0.95 -10.93
C ILE A 72 2.93 -0.11 -11.84
N ALA A 73 2.85 -1.40 -11.45
CA ALA A 73 3.37 -2.50 -12.25
C ALA A 73 2.66 -2.60 -13.62
N THR A 74 1.33 -2.50 -13.63
CA THR A 74 0.52 -2.55 -14.86
C THR A 74 0.83 -1.36 -15.76
N ALA A 75 0.89 -0.15 -15.21
CA ALA A 75 1.21 1.06 -15.98
C ALA A 75 2.60 0.97 -16.62
N ALA A 76 3.60 0.50 -15.87
CA ALA A 76 4.97 0.35 -16.35
C ALA A 76 5.07 -0.72 -17.45
N ALA A 77 4.41 -1.86 -17.29
CA ALA A 77 4.36 -2.92 -18.28
C ALA A 77 3.68 -2.45 -19.58
N LEU A 78 2.52 -1.80 -19.48
CA LEU A 78 1.78 -1.28 -20.64
C LEU A 78 2.55 -0.19 -21.37
N SER A 79 3.14 0.76 -20.63
CA SER A 79 4.03 1.78 -21.22
C SER A 79 5.17 1.12 -22.00
N THR A 80 5.81 0.13 -21.39
CA THR A 80 6.93 -0.60 -21.98
C THR A 80 6.50 -1.32 -23.25
N VAL A 81 5.35 -2.00 -23.25
CA VAL A 81 4.83 -2.69 -24.45
C VAL A 81 4.40 -1.69 -25.53
N ALA A 82 3.92 -0.50 -25.16
CA ALA A 82 3.60 0.59 -26.08
C ALA A 82 4.83 1.28 -26.69
N GLY A 83 6.05 0.83 -26.38
CA GLY A 83 7.29 1.46 -26.82
C GLY A 83 7.59 2.78 -26.12
N ARG A 84 6.92 3.08 -24.99
CA ARG A 84 7.11 4.29 -24.19
C ARG A 84 7.97 3.99 -22.97
N SER A 85 8.84 4.92 -22.59
CA SER A 85 9.58 4.88 -21.33
C SER A 85 9.08 6.02 -20.45
N LEU A 86 8.05 5.75 -19.65
CA LEU A 86 7.59 6.70 -18.65
C LEU A 86 8.51 6.63 -17.43
N ASP A 87 8.91 7.80 -16.92
CA ASP A 87 9.65 7.86 -15.67
C ASP A 87 8.74 7.51 -14.47
N ARG A 88 9.35 7.25 -13.31
CA ARG A 88 8.62 6.84 -12.10
C ARG A 88 7.59 7.89 -11.65
N LYS A 89 7.89 9.18 -11.78
CA LYS A 89 6.97 10.25 -11.36
C LYS A 89 5.72 10.26 -12.26
N THR A 90 5.91 10.13 -13.56
CA THR A 90 4.81 10.05 -14.54
C THR A 90 3.96 8.81 -14.33
N LEU A 91 4.59 7.66 -14.04
CA LEU A 91 3.87 6.43 -13.67
C LEU A 91 3.01 6.62 -12.41
N ILE A 92 3.55 7.28 -11.38
CA ILE A 92 2.85 7.58 -10.13
C ILE A 92 1.64 8.47 -10.39
N GLU A 93 1.81 9.60 -11.08
CA GLU A 93 0.68 10.51 -11.36
C GLU A 93 -0.40 9.84 -12.22
N HIS A 94 0.01 9.01 -13.19
CA HIS A 94 -0.94 8.28 -14.04
C HIS A 94 -1.72 7.23 -13.25
N ALA A 95 -1.03 6.42 -12.44
CA ALA A 95 -1.66 5.42 -11.58
C ALA A 95 -2.62 6.09 -10.58
N LYS A 96 -2.18 7.18 -9.95
CA LYS A 96 -2.99 7.98 -9.02
C LYS A 96 -4.24 8.54 -9.68
N ALA A 97 -4.10 9.16 -10.86
CA ALA A 97 -5.23 9.74 -11.58
C ALA A 97 -6.26 8.67 -11.97
N VAL A 98 -5.81 7.49 -12.38
CA VAL A 98 -6.70 6.37 -12.70
C VAL A 98 -7.38 5.80 -11.47
N GLU A 99 -6.64 5.58 -10.36
CA GLU A 99 -7.22 5.05 -9.13
C GLU A 99 -8.25 6.02 -8.54
N THR A 100 -7.94 7.33 -8.49
CA THR A 100 -8.87 8.39 -8.05
C THR A 100 -10.18 8.36 -8.84
N GLN A 101 -10.12 8.19 -10.17
CA GLN A 101 -11.33 8.08 -11.00
C GLN A 101 -12.11 6.78 -10.77
N ALA A 102 -11.41 5.68 -10.50
CA ALA A 102 -12.04 4.38 -10.26
C ALA A 102 -12.77 4.34 -8.91
N ILE A 103 -12.16 4.88 -7.85
CA ILE A 103 -12.75 4.86 -6.50
C ILE A 103 -13.58 6.11 -6.18
N ARG A 104 -13.50 7.15 -7.03
CA ARG A 104 -14.26 8.40 -6.94
C ARG A 104 -14.02 9.21 -5.67
N VAL A 105 -12.86 9.01 -5.05
CA VAL A 105 -12.37 9.81 -3.91
C VAL A 105 -10.88 10.08 -4.09
N PRO A 106 -10.33 11.18 -3.55
CA PRO A 106 -8.89 11.43 -3.60
C PRO A 106 -8.09 10.30 -2.95
N THR A 107 -7.02 9.88 -3.62
CA THR A 107 -6.04 8.94 -3.05
C THR A 107 -4.83 9.68 -2.47
N GLY A 108 -4.15 9.02 -1.52
CA GLY A 108 -2.84 9.47 -1.03
C GLY A 108 -1.72 9.15 -2.01
N TYR A 109 -0.47 9.50 -1.67
CA TYR A 109 0.70 9.26 -2.53
C TYR A 109 1.61 8.11 -2.08
N GLN A 110 1.59 7.78 -0.79
CA GLN A 110 2.60 6.94 -0.14
C GLN A 110 2.75 5.54 -0.79
N ASP A 111 1.63 4.91 -1.15
CA ASP A 111 1.63 3.54 -1.68
C ASP A 111 2.29 3.46 -3.07
N TYR A 112 2.08 4.48 -3.93
CA TYR A 112 2.69 4.53 -5.26
C TYR A 112 4.20 4.73 -5.20
N TYR A 113 4.68 5.58 -4.29
CA TYR A 113 6.12 5.80 -4.11
C TYR A 113 6.80 4.55 -3.56
N ALA A 114 6.20 3.89 -2.57
CA ALA A 114 6.71 2.61 -2.06
C ALA A 114 6.82 1.57 -3.17
N ALA A 115 5.78 1.43 -4.01
CA ALA A 115 5.78 0.51 -5.14
C ALA A 115 6.82 0.85 -6.21
N ALA A 116 6.99 2.13 -6.55
CA ALA A 116 7.87 2.55 -7.63
C ALA A 116 9.36 2.51 -7.27
N TYR A 117 9.71 2.83 -6.02
CA TYR A 117 11.10 3.03 -5.59
C TYR A 117 11.63 1.94 -4.65
N GLY A 118 10.77 1.28 -3.88
CA GLY A 118 11.19 0.35 -2.84
C GLY A 118 12.01 1.00 -1.71
N GLY A 119 12.51 0.15 -0.83
CA GLY A 119 13.25 0.52 0.37
C GLY A 119 12.36 1.23 1.40
N ALA A 120 13.00 2.04 2.25
CA ALA A 120 12.33 2.95 3.18
C ALA A 120 12.58 4.39 2.75
N SER A 121 11.54 5.21 2.69
CA SER A 121 11.66 6.62 2.30
C SER A 121 10.74 7.54 3.07
N SER A 122 11.22 8.76 3.31
CA SER A 122 10.40 9.93 3.64
C SER A 122 9.83 10.52 2.35
N ILE A 123 8.57 10.92 2.38
CA ILE A 123 7.88 11.59 1.27
C ILE A 123 7.35 12.92 1.81
N GLU A 124 7.93 14.02 1.32
CA GLU A 124 7.68 15.36 1.82
C GLU A 124 6.97 16.19 0.74
N PHE A 125 5.83 16.76 1.11
CA PHE A 125 5.00 17.58 0.23
C PHE A 125 5.40 19.05 0.40
N GLY A 126 6.20 19.58 -0.52
CA GLY A 126 6.66 20.96 -0.51
C GLY A 126 5.97 21.84 -1.55
N LEU A 127 6.24 23.15 -1.49
CA LEU A 127 5.70 24.14 -2.43
C LEU A 127 6.15 23.92 -3.87
N THR A 128 7.33 23.32 -4.06
CA THR A 128 7.91 23.00 -5.39
C THR A 128 7.59 21.58 -5.84
N GLY A 129 6.73 20.86 -5.11
CA GLY A 129 6.34 19.48 -5.40
C GLY A 129 6.80 18.48 -4.33
N ILE A 130 6.71 17.20 -4.69
CA ILE A 130 6.98 16.09 -3.77
C ILE A 130 8.46 15.71 -3.82
N CYS A 131 9.10 15.70 -2.65
CA CYS A 131 10.45 15.19 -2.45
C CYS A 131 10.40 13.79 -1.83
N ARG A 132 11.21 12.87 -2.36
CA ARG A 132 11.39 11.53 -1.78
C ARG A 132 12.84 11.37 -1.35
N THR A 133 13.04 11.10 -0.06
CA THR A 133 14.36 10.87 0.53
C THR A 133 14.47 9.42 1.00
N SER A 134 15.54 8.71 0.64
CA SER A 134 15.82 7.39 1.24
C SER A 134 16.29 7.60 2.67
N VAL A 135 15.70 6.90 3.64
CA VAL A 135 15.90 7.21 5.08
C VAL A 135 16.76 6.22 5.84
N ALA A 136 17.24 5.15 5.21
CA ALA A 136 18.11 4.18 5.87
C ALA A 136 19.06 3.49 4.89
N ARG A 137 20.17 2.96 5.40
CA ARG A 137 21.09 2.17 4.60
C ARG A 137 20.52 0.77 4.33
N PRO A 138 20.87 0.14 3.19
CA PRO A 138 20.45 -1.23 2.89
C PRO A 138 20.82 -2.26 3.97
N ALA A 139 21.95 -2.06 4.67
CA ALA A 139 22.37 -2.95 5.75
C ALA A 139 21.39 -2.91 6.94
N PHE A 140 21.01 -1.71 7.38
CA PHE A 140 20.02 -1.56 8.44
C PHE A 140 18.65 -2.12 8.03
N LEU A 141 18.20 -1.88 6.80
CA LEU A 141 16.92 -2.44 6.35
C LEU A 141 16.91 -3.98 6.32
N ARG A 142 18.04 -4.62 6.00
CA ARG A 142 18.18 -6.09 6.14
C ARG A 142 18.08 -6.55 7.59
N GLU A 143 18.65 -5.79 8.52
CA GLU A 143 18.49 -6.09 9.95
C GLU A 143 17.06 -5.88 10.40
N LEU A 144 16.46 -4.72 10.12
CA LEU A 144 15.07 -4.40 10.42
C LEU A 144 14.11 -5.48 9.93
N GLN A 145 14.33 -6.05 8.74
CA GLN A 145 13.50 -7.15 8.22
C GLN A 145 13.42 -8.34 9.19
N ARG A 146 14.48 -8.67 9.92
CA ARG A 146 14.49 -9.74 10.94
C ARG A 146 13.56 -9.44 12.12
N HIS A 147 13.28 -8.16 12.33
CA HIS A 147 12.36 -7.63 13.33
C HIS A 147 10.94 -7.38 12.80
N LEU A 148 10.69 -7.52 11.49
CA LEU A 148 9.36 -7.33 10.92
C LEU A 148 8.52 -8.61 10.99
N LEU A 149 7.30 -8.49 11.48
CA LEU A 149 6.27 -9.53 11.38
C LEU A 149 4.97 -8.90 10.87
N LEU A 150 4.39 -9.53 9.85
CA LEU A 150 3.14 -9.09 9.23
C LEU A 150 2.07 -10.16 9.47
N LEU A 151 0.98 -9.77 10.12
CA LEU A 151 -0.13 -10.67 10.43
C LEU A 151 -1.39 -10.18 9.70
N TYR A 152 -2.08 -11.06 9.00
CA TYR A 152 -3.36 -10.78 8.38
C TYR A 152 -4.50 -11.14 9.33
N LEU A 153 -5.31 -10.13 9.70
CA LEU A 153 -6.42 -10.23 10.66
C LEU A 153 -7.77 -10.51 9.96
N GLY A 154 -7.75 -10.83 8.66
CA GLY A 154 -8.95 -10.96 7.84
C GLY A 154 -9.37 -9.65 7.17
N LYS A 155 -10.43 -9.72 6.36
CA LYS A 155 -10.94 -8.55 5.63
C LYS A 155 -11.42 -7.48 6.61
N PRO A 156 -11.14 -6.19 6.35
CA PRO A 156 -11.75 -5.12 7.12
C PRO A 156 -13.27 -5.27 7.15
N ARG A 157 -13.85 -5.21 8.35
CA ARG A 157 -15.32 -5.28 8.52
C ARG A 157 -16.00 -3.94 8.22
N PHE A 158 -15.19 -2.88 8.06
CA PHE A 158 -15.62 -1.55 7.66
C PHE A 158 -14.87 -1.18 6.39
N SER A 159 -15.59 -0.72 5.37
CA SER A 159 -14.97 0.12 4.33
C SER A 159 -14.32 1.27 5.08
N GLY A 160 -13.00 1.40 4.98
CA GLY A 160 -12.17 2.16 5.92
C GLY A 160 -12.72 3.54 6.29
N ALA A 161 -12.21 4.09 7.40
CA ALA A 161 -12.46 5.47 7.77
C ALA A 161 -12.48 6.33 6.51
N ASN A 162 -13.55 7.12 6.32
CA ASN A 162 -13.67 7.94 5.13
C ASN A 162 -12.58 9.01 5.20
N ASN A 163 -11.38 8.71 4.70
CA ASN A 163 -10.24 9.63 4.69
C ASN A 163 -10.65 10.96 4.07
N TRP A 164 -11.60 10.92 3.13
CA TRP A 164 -12.22 12.09 2.55
C TRP A 164 -13.03 12.92 3.57
N ASP A 165 -13.75 12.31 4.50
CA ASP A 165 -14.45 13.06 5.56
C ASP A 165 -13.46 13.76 6.50
N LEU A 166 -12.37 13.09 6.90
CA LEU A 166 -11.30 13.74 7.65
C LEU A 166 -10.68 14.89 6.86
N PHE A 167 -10.43 14.69 5.58
CA PHE A 167 -9.84 15.71 4.73
C PHE A 167 -10.76 16.92 4.55
N LYS A 168 -12.06 16.71 4.35
CA LYS A 168 -13.06 17.79 4.34
C LYS A 168 -13.07 18.56 5.66
N ARG A 169 -13.15 17.86 6.80
CA ARG A 169 -13.13 18.50 8.12
C ARG A 169 -11.87 19.32 8.36
N HIS A 170 -10.72 18.85 7.88
CA HIS A 170 -9.47 19.61 7.92
C HIS A 170 -9.58 20.91 7.11
N ILE A 171 -10.07 20.84 5.87
CA ILE A 171 -10.31 22.02 5.01
C ILE A 171 -11.31 22.99 5.66
N ASP A 172 -12.36 22.46 6.27
CA ASP A 172 -13.41 23.23 6.94
C ASP A 172 -12.94 23.85 8.27
N GLY A 173 -11.68 23.63 8.68
CA GLY A 173 -11.09 24.28 9.85
C GLY A 173 -11.38 23.58 11.18
N ASP A 174 -11.78 22.31 11.19
CA ASP A 174 -12.01 21.54 12.42
C ASP A 174 -10.71 21.42 13.23
N ARG A 175 -10.62 22.15 14.35
CA ARG A 175 -9.42 22.24 15.19
C ARG A 175 -8.93 20.87 15.68
N LYS A 176 -9.83 19.93 15.99
CA LYS A 176 -9.45 18.58 16.45
C LYS A 176 -8.79 17.80 15.32
N THR A 177 -9.30 17.93 14.11
CA THR A 177 -8.77 17.30 12.91
C THR A 177 -7.43 17.94 12.55
N ILE A 178 -7.31 19.26 12.56
CA ILE A 178 -6.02 19.96 12.34
C ILE A 178 -4.96 19.43 13.31
N ALA A 179 -5.23 19.45 14.62
CA ALA A 179 -4.29 18.95 15.63
C ALA A 179 -3.92 17.46 15.43
N PHE A 180 -4.86 16.65 14.92
CA PHE A 180 -4.58 15.26 14.55
C PHE A 180 -3.62 15.13 13.37
N PHE A 181 -3.78 15.96 12.32
CA PHE A 181 -2.87 16.00 11.19
C PHE A 181 -1.47 16.50 11.61
N ASP A 182 -1.40 17.53 12.45
CA ASP A 182 -0.15 18.05 13.00
C ASP A 182 0.60 16.96 13.79
N ALA A 183 -0.09 16.25 14.69
CA ALA A 183 0.50 15.15 15.45
C ALA A 183 0.99 13.99 14.56
N LEU A 184 0.27 13.68 13.48
CA LEU A 184 0.72 12.70 12.49
C LEU A 184 1.97 13.16 11.74
N GLN A 185 2.04 14.45 11.39
CA GLN A 185 3.19 15.05 10.72
C GLN A 185 4.42 15.02 11.63
N ASP A 186 4.30 15.48 12.87
CA ASP A 186 5.38 15.47 13.87
C ASP A 186 5.92 14.05 14.09
N ASN A 187 5.03 13.06 14.22
CA ASN A 187 5.43 11.66 14.36
C ASN A 187 6.11 11.12 13.10
N ALA A 188 5.69 11.54 11.90
CA ALA A 188 6.33 11.13 10.64
C ALA A 188 7.74 11.73 10.49
N VAL A 189 7.93 12.98 10.92
CA VAL A 189 9.25 13.64 10.97
C VAL A 189 10.17 12.93 11.97
N ALA A 190 9.69 12.67 13.18
CA ALA A 190 10.46 11.92 14.17
C ALA A 190 10.79 10.49 13.68
N MET A 191 9.87 9.84 12.96
CA MET A 191 10.10 8.52 12.35
C MET A 191 11.20 8.57 11.30
N ARG A 192 11.20 9.60 10.43
CA ARG A 192 12.29 9.82 9.46
C ARG A 192 13.62 9.93 10.19
N ASP A 193 13.70 10.74 11.23
CA ASP A 193 14.94 10.98 11.98
C ASP A 193 15.42 9.69 12.68
N ALA A 194 14.51 8.89 13.24
CA ALA A 194 14.82 7.58 13.82
C ALA A 194 15.34 6.58 12.77
N PHE A 195 14.79 6.57 11.56
CA PHE A 195 15.32 5.76 10.45
C PHE A 195 16.71 6.22 10.02
N GLN A 196 16.94 7.54 9.96
CA GLN A 196 18.25 8.11 9.59
C GLN A 196 19.32 7.84 10.66
N ALA A 197 18.92 7.85 11.93
CA ALA A 197 19.75 7.43 13.06
C ALA A 197 19.89 5.89 13.17
N GLU A 198 19.12 5.13 12.38
CA GLU A 198 19.06 3.67 12.41
C GLU A 198 18.74 3.11 13.82
N ASP A 199 17.88 3.83 14.55
CA ASP A 199 17.44 3.49 15.90
C ASP A 199 16.15 2.67 15.85
N LEU A 200 16.32 1.35 15.92
CA LEU A 200 15.21 0.39 15.94
C LEU A 200 14.24 0.61 17.12
N HIS A 201 14.74 1.01 18.29
CA HIS A 201 13.90 1.20 19.47
C HIS A 201 13.00 2.43 19.31
N SER A 202 13.57 3.52 18.80
CA SER A 202 12.80 4.73 18.47
C SER A 202 11.78 4.47 17.36
N ILE A 203 12.14 3.71 16.31
CA ILE A 203 11.19 3.28 15.27
C ILE A 203 10.01 2.50 15.88
N ALA A 204 10.27 1.53 16.76
CA ALA A 204 9.22 0.76 17.40
C ALA A 204 8.31 1.62 18.30
N THR A 205 8.90 2.58 19.02
CA THR A 205 8.18 3.53 19.89
C THR A 205 7.27 4.44 19.06
N LEU A 206 7.81 5.02 17.99
CA LEU A 206 7.07 5.90 17.08
C LEU A 206 6.00 5.16 16.27
N LEU A 207 6.17 3.86 16.03
CA LEU A 207 5.13 3.01 15.43
C LEU A 207 3.92 2.87 16.37
N ASN A 208 4.17 2.67 17.67
CA ASN A 208 3.10 2.65 18.68
C ASN A 208 2.42 4.01 18.80
N HIS A 209 3.21 5.09 18.79
CA HIS A 209 2.67 6.44 18.91
C HIS A 209 1.77 6.82 17.71
N ASP A 210 2.18 6.51 16.47
CA ASP A 210 1.33 6.67 15.29
C ASP A 210 0.01 5.89 15.44
N TRP A 211 0.07 4.65 15.95
CA TRP A 211 -1.13 3.85 16.17
C TRP A 211 -2.08 4.50 17.18
N GLU A 212 -1.55 5.03 18.28
CA GLU A 212 -2.36 5.72 19.28
C GLU A 212 -3.00 7.01 18.76
N ILE A 213 -2.25 7.82 18.00
CA ILE A 213 -2.76 9.04 17.35
C ILE A 213 -3.96 8.69 16.46
N ARG A 214 -3.81 7.67 15.60
CA ARG A 214 -4.87 7.21 14.67
C ARG A 214 -6.07 6.64 15.41
N ARG A 215 -5.86 5.78 16.40
CA ARG A 215 -6.94 5.14 17.14
C ARG A 215 -7.82 6.16 17.87
N ARG A 216 -7.23 7.25 18.40
CA ARG A 216 -7.99 8.32 19.07
C ARG A 216 -8.87 9.12 18.11
N ALA A 217 -8.36 9.41 16.91
CA ALA A 217 -9.10 10.20 15.91
C ALA A 217 -10.10 9.35 15.11
N LEU A 218 -9.84 8.06 14.96
CA LEU A 218 -10.58 7.15 14.08
C LEU A 218 -10.95 5.85 14.83
N PRO A 219 -11.97 5.87 15.69
CA PRO A 219 -12.35 4.70 16.50
C PRO A 219 -12.64 3.44 15.67
N ALA A 220 -13.13 3.60 14.44
CA ALA A 220 -13.41 2.50 13.51
C ALA A 220 -12.14 1.77 13.00
N MET A 221 -10.93 2.31 13.24
CA MET A 221 -9.68 1.67 12.85
C MET A 221 -9.33 0.45 13.71
N SER A 222 -9.88 0.35 14.91
CA SER A 222 -9.64 -0.78 15.82
C SER A 222 -10.94 -1.42 16.29
N SER A 223 -10.80 -2.52 17.01
CA SER A 223 -11.87 -3.20 17.73
C SER A 223 -11.31 -3.76 19.04
N LEU A 224 -12.18 -4.15 19.96
CA LEU A 224 -11.75 -4.78 21.21
C LEU A 224 -10.85 -6.01 20.95
N THR A 225 -11.19 -6.81 19.94
CA THR A 225 -10.41 -7.98 19.53
C THR A 225 -9.02 -7.60 19.03
N ILE A 226 -8.90 -6.55 18.21
CA ILE A 226 -7.61 -6.07 17.70
C ILE A 226 -6.76 -5.52 18.85
N ASP A 227 -7.36 -4.72 19.74
CA ASP A 227 -6.66 -4.12 20.88
C ASP A 227 -6.17 -5.19 21.88
N GLN A 228 -6.98 -6.22 22.16
CA GLN A 228 -6.59 -7.35 23.01
C GLN A 228 -5.45 -8.17 22.39
N LEU A 229 -5.50 -8.41 21.07
CA LEU A 229 -4.43 -9.10 20.35
C LEU A 229 -3.13 -8.30 20.42
N ILE A 230 -3.16 -7.01 20.08
CA ILE A 230 -1.97 -6.13 20.16
C ILE A 230 -1.39 -6.13 21.58
N HIS A 231 -2.23 -6.00 22.60
CA HIS A 231 -1.78 -6.02 23.99
C HIS A 231 -1.07 -7.34 24.35
N SER A 232 -1.65 -8.47 23.96
CA SER A 232 -1.08 -9.80 24.23
C SER A 232 0.25 -10.02 23.51
N LEU A 233 0.35 -9.58 22.25
CA LEU A 233 1.58 -9.68 21.45
C LEU A 233 2.69 -8.78 22.03
N LYS A 234 2.36 -7.58 22.52
CA LYS A 234 3.34 -6.69 23.19
C LYS A 234 3.89 -7.32 24.46
N ARG A 235 3.04 -7.94 25.28
CA ARG A 235 3.49 -8.71 26.47
C ARG A 235 4.40 -9.89 26.12
N ALA A 236 4.25 -10.47 24.94
CA ALA A 236 5.04 -11.59 24.45
C ALA A 236 6.30 -11.20 23.64
N GLY A 237 6.63 -9.90 23.55
CA GLY A 237 7.88 -9.43 22.96
C GLY A 237 7.76 -8.64 21.65
N ALA A 238 6.56 -8.23 21.24
CA ALA A 238 6.39 -7.18 20.23
C ALA A 238 6.75 -5.80 20.81
N LEU A 239 7.66 -5.09 20.14
CA LEU A 239 8.15 -3.77 20.52
C LEU A 239 7.24 -2.66 19.99
N GLY A 240 6.74 -2.82 18.76
CA GLY A 240 5.87 -1.87 18.09
C GLY A 240 4.75 -2.58 17.33
N ALA A 241 3.57 -1.98 17.27
CA ALA A 241 2.41 -2.55 16.59
C ALA A 241 1.53 -1.47 15.97
N ARG A 242 1.13 -1.68 14.70
CA ARG A 242 0.22 -0.78 13.98
C ARG A 242 -0.61 -1.55 12.95
N VAL A 243 -1.91 -1.27 12.90
CA VAL A 243 -2.76 -1.74 11.80
C VAL A 243 -2.46 -0.95 10.53
N CYS A 244 -2.28 -1.66 9.43
CA CYS A 244 -1.94 -1.11 8.12
C CYS A 244 -3.17 -0.47 7.44
N GLY A 245 -2.91 0.50 6.57
CA GLY A 245 -3.93 1.15 5.75
C GLY A 245 -4.97 1.94 6.57
N ALA A 246 -6.23 1.86 6.13
CA ALA A 246 -7.34 2.62 6.71
C ALA A 246 -7.96 1.97 7.98
N GLY A 247 -7.40 0.86 8.47
CA GLY A 247 -7.84 0.18 9.70
C GLY A 247 -9.07 -0.73 9.56
N GLY A 248 -9.53 -1.27 10.69
CA GLY A 248 -10.74 -2.10 10.80
C GLY A 248 -10.57 -3.58 10.43
N GLY A 249 -9.32 -4.00 10.19
CA GLY A 249 -8.91 -5.35 9.76
C GLY A 249 -7.65 -5.25 8.90
N GLY A 250 -7.48 -6.15 7.93
CA GLY A 250 -6.32 -6.14 7.04
C GLY A 250 -5.07 -6.66 7.76
N CYS A 251 -3.93 -6.02 7.54
CA CYS A 251 -2.68 -6.42 8.17
C CYS A 251 -2.37 -5.64 9.45
N LEU A 252 -1.75 -6.32 10.40
CA LEU A 252 -1.06 -5.77 11.55
C LEU A 252 0.45 -5.92 11.31
N ALA A 253 1.15 -4.78 11.24
CA ALA A 253 2.60 -4.74 11.18
C ALA A 253 3.19 -4.63 12.59
N LEU A 254 4.19 -5.46 12.86
CA LEU A 254 4.88 -5.52 14.14
C LEU A 254 6.38 -5.32 13.97
N ILE A 255 6.98 -4.58 14.90
CA ILE A 255 8.40 -4.67 15.22
C ILE A 255 8.54 -5.63 16.40
N ILE A 256 9.33 -6.68 16.26
CA ILE A 256 9.46 -7.76 17.24
C ILE A 256 10.91 -8.03 17.61
N LYS A 257 11.15 -8.67 18.76
CA LYS A 257 12.43 -9.35 19.00
C LYS A 257 12.48 -10.61 18.11
N PRO A 258 13.58 -10.92 17.38
CA PRO A 258 13.63 -12.07 16.48
C PRO A 258 13.37 -13.39 17.20
N ALA A 259 13.85 -13.53 18.45
CA ALA A 259 13.62 -14.69 19.30
C ALA A 259 12.14 -14.91 19.67
N ALA A 260 11.30 -13.87 19.64
CA ALA A 260 9.87 -13.97 19.95
C ALA A 260 9.01 -14.39 18.75
N ARG A 261 9.57 -14.44 17.52
CA ARG A 261 8.82 -14.63 16.28
C ARG A 261 7.91 -15.85 16.31
N THR A 262 8.44 -17.02 16.68
CA THR A 262 7.67 -18.27 16.71
C THR A 262 6.49 -18.19 17.68
N THR A 263 6.74 -17.68 18.89
CA THR A 263 5.70 -17.49 19.91
C THR A 263 4.61 -16.52 19.44
N LEU A 264 5.00 -15.39 18.85
CA LEU A 264 4.05 -14.38 18.37
C LEU A 264 3.19 -14.90 17.21
N ILE A 265 3.76 -15.67 16.29
CA ILE A 265 3.01 -16.32 15.20
C ILE A 265 1.98 -17.30 15.80
N ALA A 266 2.40 -18.19 16.71
CA ALA A 266 1.49 -19.16 17.32
C ALA A 266 0.34 -18.48 18.09
N MET A 267 0.62 -17.41 18.82
CA MET A 267 -0.41 -16.62 19.51
C MET A 267 -1.38 -15.94 18.54
N ALA A 268 -0.87 -15.39 17.44
CA ALA A 268 -1.68 -14.75 16.42
C ALA A 268 -2.57 -15.75 15.68
N GLU A 269 -2.05 -16.92 15.34
CA GLU A 269 -2.80 -18.00 14.69
C GLU A 269 -3.90 -18.57 15.59
N ALA A 270 -3.61 -18.74 16.88
CA ALA A 270 -4.63 -19.11 17.87
C ALA A 270 -5.76 -18.06 17.99
N ALA A 271 -5.46 -16.79 17.69
CA ALA A 271 -6.44 -15.71 17.62
C ALA A 271 -7.11 -15.56 16.23
N GLY A 272 -6.85 -16.48 15.30
CA GLY A 272 -7.46 -16.50 13.96
C GLY A 272 -6.77 -15.59 12.93
N ALA A 273 -5.59 -15.05 13.23
CA ALA A 273 -4.77 -14.32 12.25
C ALA A 273 -3.89 -15.29 11.43
N THR A 274 -3.38 -14.82 10.30
CA THR A 274 -2.45 -15.59 9.45
C THR A 274 -1.14 -14.84 9.30
N SER A 275 -0.01 -15.51 9.55
CA SER A 275 1.30 -14.92 9.28
C SER A 275 1.53 -14.79 7.77
N LEU A 276 1.88 -13.60 7.30
CA LEU A 276 2.23 -13.36 5.91
C LEU A 276 3.76 -13.29 5.73
N PRO A 277 4.31 -13.83 4.62
CA PRO A 277 5.69 -13.57 4.25
C PRO A 277 5.95 -12.06 4.15
N SER A 278 7.01 -11.58 4.79
CA SER A 278 7.38 -10.17 4.78
C SER A 278 8.87 -10.02 4.46
N VAL A 279 9.16 -9.31 3.38
CA VAL A 279 10.51 -9.00 2.89
C VAL A 279 10.52 -7.54 2.48
N ILE A 280 11.60 -6.81 2.83
CA ILE A 280 11.78 -5.44 2.37
C ILE A 280 12.32 -5.47 0.94
N ASN A 281 11.48 -5.09 -0.02
CA ASN A 281 11.92 -4.92 -1.40
C ASN A 281 12.71 -3.62 -1.54
N MET A 282 14.02 -3.71 -1.80
CA MET A 282 14.93 -2.57 -1.92
C MET A 282 14.92 -1.89 -3.30
N ARG A 283 14.32 -2.52 -4.31
CA ARG A 283 14.42 -2.09 -5.73
C ARG A 283 13.16 -1.38 -6.22
N GLY A 284 12.01 -1.70 -5.64
CA GLY A 284 10.71 -1.21 -6.11
C GLY A 284 10.32 -1.85 -7.44
N LEU A 285 9.90 -1.01 -8.39
CA LEU A 285 9.46 -1.43 -9.71
C LEU A 285 10.63 -1.92 -10.57
N GLU A 286 10.53 -3.15 -11.07
CA GLU A 286 11.37 -3.71 -12.13
C GLU A 286 10.49 -4.09 -13.34
N VAL A 287 10.94 -3.72 -14.54
CA VAL A 287 10.31 -4.17 -15.79
C VAL A 287 11.33 -4.97 -16.58
N ARG A 288 10.98 -6.21 -16.94
CA ARG A 288 11.83 -7.09 -17.74
C ARG A 288 11.13 -7.37 -19.07
N ARG A 289 11.89 -7.27 -20.17
CA ARG A 289 11.46 -7.75 -21.48
C ARG A 289 12.20 -9.06 -21.73
N ASN A 290 11.47 -10.16 -21.77
CA ASN A 290 12.03 -11.40 -22.29
C ASN A 290 12.03 -11.26 -23.82
N LYS A 291 13.19 -11.52 -24.43
CA LYS A 291 13.23 -11.79 -25.86
C LYS A 291 12.80 -13.24 -26.01
N ASP A 292 11.55 -13.45 -26.36
CA ASP A 292 11.16 -14.66 -27.08
C ASP A 292 11.55 -14.47 -28.55
#